data_AF-A0A9D4QZ02-F1
#
_entry.id   AF-A0A9D4QZ02-F1
#
_cell.length_a   1.000
_cell.length_b   1.000
_cell.length_c   1.000
_cell.angle_alpha   90.00
_cell.angle_beta   90.00
_cell.angle_gamma   90.00
#
_symmetry.space_group_name_H-M   'P 1'
#
loop_
_entity.id
_entity.type
_entity.pdbx_description
1 polymer ?
#
loop_
_entity_poly.entity_id
_entity_poly.type
_entity_poly.pdbx_seq_one_letter_code
_entity_poly.pdbx_strand_id
1 'polypeptide(L)'
;MYNGSEVNIIRVTNGQLIKDSILKFKHYCCGIAHHQGKLYVTDSTALYHYTVDGRLVSKMYEDASGRNTGNNYGYHYSKDLCFNYH
;
A
#
# COMPACT_ATOMS: atom_id res chain seq x y z
N MET A 1 -2.58 5.50 -19.88
CA MET A 1 -1.79 6.08 -18.76
C MET A 1 -2.11 5.26 -17.53
N TYR A 2 -1.11 4.61 -16.94
CA TYR A 2 -1.29 3.79 -15.74
C TYR A 2 -1.46 4.75 -14.55
N ASN A 3 -2.68 4.86 -14.03
CA ASN A 3 -2.90 5.69 -12.85
C ASN A 3 -2.49 4.87 -11.62
N GLY A 4 -1.22 4.96 -11.21
CA GLY A 4 -0.69 4.14 -10.11
C GLY A 4 -1.27 4.48 -8.74
N SER A 5 -2.26 5.37 -8.65
CA SER A 5 -3.07 5.58 -7.45
C SER A 5 -4.28 4.65 -7.35
N GLU A 6 -4.48 3.73 -8.30
CA GLU A 6 -5.58 2.76 -8.28
C GLU A 6 -5.06 1.33 -8.15
N VAL A 7 -5.61 0.57 -7.20
CA VAL A 7 -5.31 -0.86 -7.00
C VAL A 7 -6.58 -1.66 -7.22
N ASN A 8 -6.55 -2.62 -8.16
CA ASN A 8 -7.67 -3.52 -8.39
C ASN A 8 -7.68 -4.62 -7.34
N ILE A 9 -8.81 -4.80 -6.67
CA ILE A 9 -9.05 -5.97 -5.83
C ILE A 9 -9.58 -7.07 -6.73
N ILE A 10 -8.86 -8.18 -6.78
CA ILE A 10 -9.18 -9.34 -7.60
C ILE A 10 -9.65 -10.46 -6.68
N ARG A 11 -10.77 -11.09 -7.02
CA ARG A 11 -11.27 -12.30 -6.37
C ARG A 11 -11.09 -13.48 -7.31
N VAL A 12 -10.75 -14.64 -6.76
CA VAL A 12 -10.75 -15.90 -7.52
C VAL A 12 -12.12 -16.56 -7.34
N THR A 13 -12.81 -16.85 -8.44
CA THR A 13 -14.07 -17.61 -8.42
C THR A 13 -14.01 -18.68 -9.49
N ASN A 14 -14.22 -19.94 -9.12
CA ASN A 14 -14.15 -21.09 -10.04
C ASN A 14 -12.87 -21.13 -10.89
N GLY A 15 -11.72 -20.80 -10.29
CA GLY A 15 -10.43 -20.75 -10.97
C GLY A 15 -10.22 -19.53 -11.90
N GLN A 16 -11.18 -18.61 -11.96
CA GLN A 16 -11.08 -17.40 -12.77
C GLN A 16 -10.78 -16.17 -11.90
N LEU A 17 -9.92 -15.28 -12.41
CA LEU A 17 -9.67 -13.97 -11.83
C LEU A 17 -10.81 -13.01 -12.21
N ILE A 18 -11.56 -12.56 -11.22
CA ILE A 18 -12.65 -11.60 -11.40
C ILE A 18 -12.24 -10.31 -10.70
N LYS A 19 -12.29 -9.20 -11.44
CA LYS A 19 -12.16 -7.87 -10.84
C LYS A 19 -13.38 -7.60 -9.96
N ASP A 20 -13.14 -7.42 -8.67
CA ASP A 20 -14.19 -7.24 -7.68
C ASP A 20 -14.43 -5.75 -7.42
N SER A 21 -13.38 -5.01 -7.06
CA SER A 21 -13.46 -3.58 -6.77
C SER A 21 -12.16 -2.85 -7.09
N ILE A 22 -12.15 -1.53 -6.91
CA ILE A 22 -10.98 -0.67 -7.09
C ILE A 22 -10.79 0.14 -5.81
N LEU A 23 -9.61 0.02 -5.19
CA LEU A 23 -9.16 0.98 -4.18
C LEU A 23 -8.50 2.17 -4.87
N LYS A 24 -8.89 3.37 -4.47
CA LYS A 24 -8.33 4.61 -4.98
C LYS A 24 -7.60 5.32 -3.85
N PHE A 25 -6.34 5.64 -4.09
CA PHE A 25 -5.50 6.39 -3.18
C PHE A 25 -5.30 7.82 -3.69
N LYS A 26 -4.96 8.73 -2.79
CA LYS A 26 -4.59 10.10 -3.16
C LYS A 26 -3.18 10.20 -3.73
N HIS A 27 -2.36 9.19 -3.48
CA HIS A 27 -0.94 9.14 -3.84
C HIS A 27 -0.66 7.90 -4.68
N TYR A 28 0.45 7.93 -5.40
CA TYR A 28 0.91 6.77 -6.17
C TYR A 28 1.21 5.60 -5.22
N CYS A 29 0.78 4.40 -5.56
CA CYS A 29 0.97 3.19 -4.77
C CYS A 29 2.12 2.38 -5.37
N CYS A 30 3.32 2.55 -4.82
CA CYS A 30 4.47 1.70 -5.11
C CYS A 30 4.45 0.39 -4.30
N GLY A 31 3.76 0.38 -3.15
CA GLY A 31 3.66 -0.75 -2.25
C GLY A 31 2.45 -0.61 -1.33
N ILE A 32 1.86 -1.74 -0.96
CA ILE A 32 0.69 -1.81 -0.09
C ILE A 32 0.83 -2.97 0.88
N ALA A 33 0.51 -2.74 2.15
CA ALA A 33 0.45 -3.76 3.18
C ALA A 33 -0.83 -3.60 4.02
N HIS A 34 -1.41 -4.72 4.42
CA HIS A 34 -2.56 -4.75 5.32
C HIS A 34 -2.15 -5.34 6.67
N HIS A 35 -2.42 -4.63 7.76
CA HIS A 35 -2.11 -5.11 9.11
C HIS A 35 -3.12 -4.54 10.12
N GLN A 36 -3.73 -5.42 10.92
CA GLN A 36 -4.70 -5.07 11.97
C GLN A 36 -5.83 -4.12 11.50
N GLY A 37 -6.40 -4.37 10.31
CA GLY A 37 -7.51 -3.55 9.78
C GLY A 37 -7.06 -2.18 9.24
N LYS A 38 -5.77 -2.00 9.00
CA LYS A 38 -5.18 -0.77 8.45
C LYS A 38 -4.46 -1.08 7.15
N LEU A 39 -4.50 -0.13 6.21
CA LEU A 39 -3.70 -0.17 4.99
C LEU A 39 -2.53 0.79 5.11
N TYR A 40 -1.34 0.28 4.80
CA TYR A 40 -0.13 1.07 4.70
C TYR A 40 0.26 1.13 3.23
N VAL A 41 0.31 2.33 2.68
CA VAL A 41 0.61 2.57 1.27
C VAL A 41 1.88 3.40 1.19
N THR A 42 2.83 2.95 0.38
CA THR A 42 4.05 3.70 0.10
C THR A 42 3.99 4.29 -1.29
N ASP A 43 4.40 5.55 -1.44
CA ASP A 43 4.82 6.10 -2.73
C ASP A 43 6.36 6.06 -2.82
N SER A 44 6.94 6.84 -3.75
CA SER A 44 8.39 6.93 -3.88
C SER A 44 9.09 7.62 -2.70
N THR A 45 8.44 8.44 -1.88
CA THR A 45 9.11 9.27 -0.86
C THR A 45 8.39 9.28 0.49
N ALA A 46 7.25 8.61 0.63
CA ALA A 46 6.41 8.68 1.81
C ALA A 46 5.68 7.38 2.10
N LEU A 47 5.33 7.22 3.38
CA LEU A 47 4.47 6.16 3.90
C LEU A 47 3.18 6.78 4.42
N TYR A 48 2.06 6.22 4.00
CA TYR A 48 0.72 6.69 4.35
C TYR A 48 -0.07 5.57 5.03
N HIS A 49 -0.89 5.97 5.99
CA HIS A 49 -1.89 5.12 6.60
C HIS A 49 -3.26 5.46 6.01
N TYR A 50 -3.92 4.44 5.47
CA TYR A 50 -5.25 4.45 4.92
C TYR A 50 -6.16 3.51 5.71
N THR A 51 -7.45 3.82 5.75
CA THR A 51 -8.47 2.85 6.10
C THR A 51 -8.59 1.78 5.00
N VAL A 52 -9.15 0.62 5.32
CA VAL A 52 -9.30 -0.50 4.38
C VAL A 52 -10.17 -0.21 3.15
N ASP A 53 -11.02 0.81 3.22
CA ASP A 53 -11.83 1.32 2.11
C ASP A 53 -11.10 2.38 1.26
N GLY A 54 -9.83 2.70 1.56
CA GLY A 54 -9.00 3.58 0.75
C GLY A 54 -9.05 5.06 1.13
N ARG A 55 -9.63 5.44 2.28
CA ARG A 55 -9.59 6.83 2.77
C ARG A 55 -8.27 7.11 3.50
N LEU A 56 -7.58 8.19 3.11
CA LEU A 56 -6.35 8.62 3.77
C LEU A 56 -6.64 9.03 5.21
N VAL A 57 -5.91 8.44 6.16
CA VAL A 57 -5.98 8.79 7.59
C VAL A 57 -4.85 9.75 7.93
N SER A 58 -3.61 9.39 7.60
CA SER A 58 -2.43 10.20 7.94
C SER A 58 -1.21 9.87 7.07
N LYS A 59 -0.33 10.86 6.87
CA LYS A 59 1.04 10.63 6.39
C LYS A 59 1.90 10.27 7.60
N MET A 60 2.50 9.07 7.58
CA MET A 60 3.27 8.56 8.71
C MET A 60 4.74 8.96 8.64
N TYR A 61 5.28 9.02 7.42
CA TYR A 61 6.67 9.34 7.18
C TYR A 61 6.84 9.95 5.79
N GLU A 62 7.82 10.84 5.65
CA GLU A 62 8.25 11.40 4.38
C GLU A 62 9.76 11.61 4.40
N ASP A 63 10.45 11.06 3.41
CA ASP A 63 11.86 11.32 3.17
C ASP A 63 12.00 12.62 2.38
N ALA A 64 12.29 13.70 3.10
CA ALA A 64 12.53 15.02 2.52
C ALA A 64 13.78 15.09 1.62
N SER A 65 14.64 14.07 1.62
CA SER A 65 15.80 14.01 0.72
C SER A 65 15.44 13.60 -0.71
N GLY A 66 14.19 13.18 -0.95
CA GLY A 66 13.72 12.71 -2.26
C GLY A 66 14.23 11.33 -2.65
N ARG A 67 14.85 10.58 -1.72
CA ARG A 67 15.30 9.20 -1.96
C ARG A 67 14.12 8.23 -1.84
N ASN A 68 14.23 7.13 -2.59
CA ASN A 68 13.11 6.22 -2.85
C ASN A 68 12.68 5.44 -1.57
N THR A 69 11.76 6.02 -0.81
CA THR A 69 11.18 5.48 0.44
C THR A 69 10.52 4.13 0.21
N GLY A 70 9.93 3.87 -0.96
CA GLY A 70 9.39 2.57 -1.32
C GLY A 70 10.43 1.44 -1.25
N ASN A 71 11.68 1.69 -1.67
CA ASN A 71 12.76 0.71 -1.58
C ASN A 71 13.36 0.61 -0.18
N ASN A 72 13.46 1.73 0.55
CA ASN A 72 14.06 1.74 1.89
C ASN A 72 13.12 1.23 2.97
N TYR A 73 11.82 1.53 2.90
CA TYR A 73 10.82 1.15 3.91
C TYR A 73 9.97 -0.03 3.47
N GLY A 74 9.67 -0.19 2.18
CA GLY A 74 8.93 -1.34 1.66
C GLY A 74 9.68 -2.66 1.84
N TYR A 75 11.02 -2.66 1.86
CA TYR A 75 11.84 -3.85 2.16
C TYR A 75 12.24 -3.97 3.65
N HIS A 76 12.44 -2.87 4.39
CA HIS A 76 12.79 -2.95 5.81
C HIS A 76 11.57 -3.18 6.71
N TYR A 77 10.45 -2.49 6.47
CA TYR A 77 9.22 -2.71 7.25
C TYR A 77 8.39 -3.89 6.76
N SER A 78 8.58 -4.38 5.52
CA SER A 78 8.02 -5.69 5.16
C SER A 78 8.72 -6.81 5.92
N LYS A 79 10.00 -6.65 6.32
CA LYS A 79 10.60 -7.58 7.28
C LYS A 79 9.95 -7.43 8.64
N ASP A 80 9.82 -6.22 9.20
CA ASP A 80 9.25 -6.08 10.56
C ASP A 80 7.73 -6.35 10.65
N LEU A 81 6.98 -6.19 9.56
CA LEU A 81 5.56 -6.57 9.45
C LEU A 81 5.34 -8.04 9.03
N CYS A 82 6.33 -8.71 8.41
CA CYS A 82 6.28 -10.15 8.15
C CYS A 82 6.94 -11.00 9.26
N PHE A 83 7.75 -10.41 10.16
CA PHE A 83 8.47 -11.16 11.21
C PHE A 83 7.91 -11.05 12.63
N ASN A 84 6.80 -10.34 12.86
CA ASN A 84 6.07 -10.45 14.13
C ASN A 84 4.89 -11.44 14.02
N TYR A 85 5.21 -12.66 13.56
CA TYR A 85 4.40 -13.87 13.79
C TYR A 85 5.17 -14.75 14.78
N HIS A 86 4.89 -14.57 16.07
CA HIS A 86 4.98 -15.61 17.09
C HIS A 86 3.59 -15.76 17.71
#